data_AF-C0NAE8-F1
#
_entry.id   AF-C0NAE8-F1
#
_cell.length_a   1.000
_cell.length_b   1.000
_cell.length_c   1.000
_cell.angle_alpha   90.00
_cell.angle_beta   90.00
_cell.angle_gamma   90.00
#
_symmetry.space_group_name_H-M   'P 1'
#
loop_
_entity.id
_entity.type
_entity.pdbx_description
1 polymer ?
#
loop_
_entity_poly.entity_id
_entity_poly.type
_entity_poly.pdbx_seq_one_letter_code
_entity_poly.pdbx_strand_id
1 'polypeptide(L)'
;MPDRPEIQAPWVADATATEMDFLESSFFASKLGQKHLPTPTEVAVCSPDFRTNPRPKPVKFEHLGLIVKFGPCVVVEEAICLRMLRKTLPEKVPVPEVYGWRVEEGRVFIYMELIQGETLHDRWDHLNDQGKISICAQLKEIVAVLRQLEPDPSDSFIGMWNARQSLH
;
A
#
# COMPACT_ATOMS: atom_id res chain seq x y z
N MET A 1 -4.90 27.80 15.48
CA MET A 1 -4.90 27.07 14.19
C MET A 1 -4.14 25.79 14.45
N PRO A 2 -4.75 24.59 14.41
CA PRO A 2 -3.97 23.37 14.55
C PRO A 2 -3.13 23.19 13.28
N ASP A 3 -1.85 22.87 13.46
CA ASP A 3 -0.89 22.67 12.38
C ASP A 3 -1.45 21.65 11.38
N ARG A 4 -1.64 22.11 10.14
CA ARG A 4 -2.21 21.31 9.07
C ARG A 4 -1.09 20.43 8.50
N PRO A 5 -1.30 19.11 8.36
CA PRO A 5 -0.24 18.22 7.90
C PRO A 5 0.08 18.52 6.43
N GLU A 6 1.26 19.07 6.18
CA GLU A 6 1.83 19.28 4.85
C GLU A 6 2.56 18.02 4.37
N ILE A 7 2.40 17.70 3.07
CA ILE A 7 3.12 16.59 2.43
C ILE A 7 4.53 17.09 2.06
N GLN A 8 5.47 17.05 3.00
CA GLN A 8 6.87 17.36 2.67
C GLN A 8 7.52 16.19 1.92
N ALA A 9 8.24 16.45 0.82
CA ALA A 9 8.67 15.45 -0.17
C ALA A 9 9.99 14.64 0.05
N PRO A 10 10.79 14.74 1.13
CA PRO A 10 12.11 14.10 1.14
C PRO A 10 12.09 12.56 1.28
N TRP A 11 10.92 11.93 1.42
CA TRP A 11 10.77 10.47 1.57
C TRP A 11 10.16 9.78 0.35
N VAL A 12 9.92 10.49 -0.76
CA VAL A 12 9.38 9.89 -1.98
C VAL A 12 10.42 8.93 -2.55
N ALA A 13 10.17 7.63 -2.36
CA ALA A 13 10.97 6.59 -2.95
C ALA A 13 10.91 6.69 -4.47
N ASP A 14 12.00 6.37 -5.16
CA ASP A 14 12.10 6.44 -6.62
C ASP A 14 11.05 5.53 -7.27
N ALA A 15 9.96 6.10 -7.80
CA ALA A 15 8.89 5.32 -8.43
C ALA A 15 9.36 4.60 -9.71
N THR A 16 10.52 4.96 -10.25
CA THR A 16 11.12 4.29 -11.42
C THR A 16 11.94 3.06 -11.05
N ALA A 17 12.26 2.87 -9.76
CA ALA A 17 13.00 1.72 -9.29
C ALA A 17 12.20 0.43 -9.49
N THR A 18 12.81 -0.56 -10.12
CA THR A 18 12.19 -1.89 -10.30
C THR A 18 12.18 -2.72 -9.02
N GLU A 19 12.99 -2.34 -8.04
CA GLU A 19 13.10 -3.01 -6.76
C GLU A 19 13.36 -1.97 -5.67
N MET A 20 12.65 -2.11 -4.55
CA MET A 20 12.83 -1.27 -3.38
C MET A 20 12.57 -2.08 -2.12
N ASP A 21 13.49 -1.99 -1.17
CA ASP A 21 13.36 -2.54 0.18
C ASP A 21 13.45 -1.43 1.20
N PHE A 22 12.43 -1.33 2.04
CA PHE A 22 12.37 -0.35 3.12
C PHE A 22 12.93 -0.96 4.39
N LEU A 23 14.25 -0.97 4.49
CA LEU A 23 15.01 -1.60 5.58
C LEU A 23 14.69 -1.01 6.96
N GLU A 24 14.14 0.20 7.01
CA GLU A 24 13.64 0.84 8.22
C GLU A 24 12.28 0.29 8.71
N SER A 25 11.59 -0.50 7.89
CA SER A 25 10.26 -1.02 8.21
C SER A 25 10.30 -2.12 9.27
N SER A 26 9.16 -2.31 9.94
CA SER A 26 9.00 -3.31 11.00
C SER A 26 9.35 -4.74 10.57
N PHE A 27 9.19 -5.05 9.29
CA PHE A 27 9.54 -6.35 8.70
C PHE A 27 11.03 -6.67 8.84
N PHE A 28 11.90 -5.73 8.41
CA PHE A 28 13.36 -5.89 8.42
C PHE A 28 13.98 -5.53 9.77
N ALA A 29 13.34 -4.66 10.56
CA ALA A 29 13.83 -4.31 11.89
C ALA A 29 13.72 -5.47 12.90
N SER A 30 12.85 -6.45 12.64
CA SER A 30 12.70 -7.60 13.54
C SER A 30 13.98 -8.44 13.59
N LYS A 31 14.61 -8.54 14.78
CA LYS A 31 15.87 -9.26 15.02
C LYS A 31 15.85 -10.78 14.70
N LEU A 32 14.71 -11.31 14.28
CA LEU A 32 14.48 -12.72 14.00
C LEU A 32 14.91 -13.05 12.57
N GLY A 33 16.21 -13.19 12.37
CA GLY A 33 16.82 -13.68 11.13
C GLY A 33 16.77 -12.67 9.99
N GLN A 34 17.66 -12.84 9.01
CA GLN A 34 17.62 -12.11 7.75
C GLN A 34 16.31 -12.46 7.03
N LYS A 35 15.24 -11.71 7.31
CA LYS A 35 13.98 -11.84 6.59
C LYS A 35 14.16 -11.20 5.22
N HIS A 36 13.94 -12.00 4.19
CA HIS A 36 13.86 -11.53 2.81
C HIS A 36 12.39 -11.51 2.41
N LEU A 37 12.01 -10.53 1.59
CA LEU A 37 10.71 -10.54 0.94
C LEU A 37 10.66 -11.73 -0.04
N PRO A 38 9.52 -12.45 -0.12
CA PRO A 38 9.35 -13.50 -1.13
C PRO A 38 9.60 -12.95 -2.53
N THR A 39 10.32 -13.69 -3.34
CA THR A 39 10.54 -13.37 -4.75
C THR A 39 9.21 -13.37 -5.51
N PRO A 40 9.09 -12.61 -6.62
CA PRO A 40 7.92 -12.69 -7.50
C PRO A 40 7.58 -14.11 -7.96
N THR A 41 8.61 -14.95 -8.15
CA THR A 41 8.43 -16.38 -8.48
C THR A 41 7.76 -17.15 -7.34
N GLU A 42 8.19 -16.96 -6.09
CA GLU A 42 7.54 -17.57 -4.93
C GLU A 42 6.08 -17.11 -4.78
N VAL A 43 5.82 -15.81 -5.01
CA VAL A 43 4.45 -15.26 -5.02
C VAL A 43 3.62 -15.91 -6.13
N ALA A 44 4.19 -16.09 -7.33
CA ALA A 44 3.50 -16.70 -8.47
C ALA A 44 3.12 -18.16 -8.22
N VAL A 45 3.99 -18.94 -7.58
CA VAL A 45 3.72 -20.34 -7.20
C VAL A 45 2.53 -20.44 -6.24
N CYS A 46 2.37 -19.46 -5.35
CA CYS A 46 1.27 -19.40 -4.39
C CYS A 46 -0.04 -18.82 -4.95
N SER A 47 -0.07 -18.38 -6.21
CA SER A 47 -1.21 -17.69 -6.82
C SER A 47 -1.82 -18.49 -7.99
N PRO A 48 -2.94 -19.19 -7.79
CA PRO A 48 -3.59 -19.98 -8.85
C PRO A 48 -4.03 -19.16 -10.07
N ASP A 49 -4.32 -17.88 -9.89
CA ASP A 49 -4.79 -16.97 -10.94
C ASP A 49 -3.70 -15.98 -11.44
N PHE A 50 -2.42 -16.27 -11.15
CA PHE A 50 -1.27 -15.39 -11.44
C PHE A 50 -1.17 -14.94 -12.92
N ARG A 51 -1.39 -15.89 -13.85
CA ARG A 51 -1.29 -15.63 -15.31
C ARG A 51 -2.64 -15.41 -15.99
N THR A 52 -3.74 -15.74 -15.33
CA THR A 52 -5.08 -15.77 -15.96
C THR A 52 -5.94 -14.56 -15.61
N ASN A 53 -5.64 -13.87 -14.52
CA ASN A 53 -6.41 -12.74 -14.03
C ASN A 53 -5.55 -11.45 -14.06
N PRO A 54 -6.01 -10.34 -14.67
CA PRO A 54 -5.30 -9.07 -14.61
C PRO A 54 -5.31 -8.43 -13.21
N ARG A 55 -6.16 -8.90 -12.31
CA ARG A 55 -6.22 -8.51 -10.89
C ARG A 55 -6.25 -9.76 -10.00
N PRO A 56 -5.14 -10.50 -9.91
CA PRO A 56 -5.05 -11.70 -9.08
C PRO A 56 -5.39 -11.40 -7.63
N LYS A 57 -5.85 -12.42 -6.89
CA LYS A 57 -6.03 -12.28 -5.45
C LYS A 57 -4.67 -12.06 -4.77
N PRO A 58 -4.55 -11.13 -3.81
CA PRO A 58 -3.33 -10.98 -3.03
C PRO A 58 -2.94 -12.29 -2.33
N VAL A 59 -1.65 -12.59 -2.30
CA VAL A 59 -1.10 -13.79 -1.64
C VAL A 59 -0.71 -13.45 -0.21
N LYS A 60 -1.12 -14.29 0.75
CA LYS A 60 -0.77 -14.15 2.17
C LYS A 60 0.39 -15.08 2.53
N PHE A 61 1.40 -14.54 3.18
CA PHE A 61 2.49 -15.27 3.83
C PHE A 61 2.34 -15.11 5.35
N GLU A 62 1.42 -15.88 5.95
CA GLU A 62 1.05 -15.71 7.37
C GLU A 62 2.22 -15.89 8.33
N HIS A 63 3.12 -16.84 8.06
CA HIS A 63 4.34 -17.07 8.85
C HIS A 63 5.31 -15.87 8.85
N LEU A 64 5.14 -14.94 7.90
CA LEU A 64 5.89 -13.70 7.81
C LEU A 64 5.09 -12.48 8.27
N GLY A 65 3.80 -12.62 8.55
CA GLY A 65 2.90 -11.47 8.78
C GLY A 65 2.79 -10.55 7.56
N LEU A 66 2.89 -11.11 6.35
CA LEU A 66 3.03 -10.38 5.09
C LEU A 66 1.88 -10.72 4.12
N ILE A 67 1.39 -9.73 3.39
CA ILE A 67 0.52 -9.91 2.22
C ILE A 67 1.14 -9.21 1.00
N VAL A 68 1.02 -9.85 -0.16
CA VAL A 68 1.54 -9.31 -1.42
C VAL A 68 0.38 -9.04 -2.37
N LYS A 69 0.16 -7.76 -2.69
CA LYS A 69 -0.75 -7.34 -3.75
C LYS A 69 0.05 -7.22 -5.04
N PHE A 70 -0.41 -7.86 -6.11
CA PHE A 70 0.33 -7.85 -7.37
C PHE A 70 -0.58 -7.95 -8.59
N GLY A 71 -0.01 -7.64 -9.75
CA GLY A 71 -0.67 -7.80 -11.05
C GLY A 71 -0.27 -6.71 -12.05
N PRO A 72 -0.70 -6.84 -13.32
CA PRO A 72 -0.41 -5.85 -14.36
C PRO A 72 -1.16 -4.52 -14.18
N CYS A 73 -2.22 -4.50 -13.35
CA CYS A 73 -2.97 -3.28 -13.02
C CYS A 73 -2.55 -2.64 -11.69
N VAL A 74 -1.55 -3.19 -11.00
CA VAL A 74 -0.98 -2.61 -9.77
C VAL A 74 0.14 -1.66 -10.17
N VAL A 75 0.26 -0.53 -9.49
CA VAL A 75 1.24 0.52 -9.81
C VAL A 75 2.07 0.88 -8.58
N VAL A 76 3.32 1.30 -8.78
CA VAL A 76 4.25 1.63 -7.67
C VAL A 76 3.75 2.83 -6.86
N GLU A 77 3.03 3.75 -7.49
CA GLU A 77 2.40 4.91 -6.85
C GLU A 77 1.42 4.51 -5.75
N GLU A 78 0.82 3.31 -5.82
CA GLU A 78 -0.01 2.78 -4.73
C GLU A 78 0.84 2.55 -3.46
N ALA A 79 2.02 1.92 -3.60
CA ALA A 79 2.94 1.68 -2.51
C ALA A 79 3.46 3.01 -1.90
N ILE A 80 3.79 3.97 -2.75
CA ILE A 80 4.23 5.31 -2.34
C ILE A 80 3.11 6.04 -1.59
N CYS A 81 1.87 5.98 -2.10
CA CYS A 81 0.71 6.59 -1.47
C CYS A 81 0.45 6.00 -0.09
N LEU A 82 0.47 4.67 0.06
CA LEU A 82 0.30 4.02 1.35
C LEU A 82 1.39 4.42 2.36
N ARG A 83 2.66 4.51 1.91
CA ARG A 83 3.76 5.00 2.76
C ARG A 83 3.56 6.44 3.20
N MET A 84 3.13 7.31 2.28
CA MET A 84 2.82 8.70 2.58
C MET A 84 1.74 8.78 3.67
N LEU A 85 0.62 8.10 3.46
CA LEU A 85 -0.51 8.12 4.38
C LEU A 85 -0.11 7.60 5.76
N ARG A 86 0.68 6.52 5.84
CA ARG A 86 1.13 5.98 7.13
C ARG A 86 2.04 6.96 7.88
N LYS A 87 2.88 7.73 7.19
CA LYS A 87 3.78 8.71 7.82
C LYS A 87 3.06 10.00 8.20
N THR A 88 2.16 10.49 7.35
CA THR A 88 1.48 11.78 7.52
C THR A 88 0.25 11.67 8.44
N LEU A 89 -0.44 10.52 8.45
CA LEU A 89 -1.71 10.32 9.14
C LEU A 89 -1.80 8.98 9.94
N PRO A 90 -0.77 8.59 10.71
CA PRO A 90 -0.66 7.24 11.30
C PRO A 90 -1.86 6.82 12.17
N GLU A 91 -2.44 7.75 12.93
CA GLU A 91 -3.54 7.46 13.86
C GLU A 91 -4.94 7.70 13.27
N LYS A 92 -5.02 8.35 12.10
CA LYS A 92 -6.29 8.81 11.53
C LYS A 92 -6.72 8.00 10.32
N VAL A 93 -5.77 7.43 9.58
CA VAL A 93 -6.05 6.64 8.38
C VAL A 93 -5.35 5.29 8.52
N PRO A 94 -6.10 4.20 8.82
CA PRO A 94 -5.51 2.89 8.98
C PRO A 94 -5.07 2.36 7.62
N VAL A 95 -3.76 2.31 7.40
CA VAL A 95 -3.12 1.73 6.21
C VAL A 95 -2.05 0.72 6.61
N PRO A 96 -1.88 -0.37 5.84
CA PRO A 96 -0.82 -1.33 6.10
C PRO A 96 0.56 -0.67 5.92
N GLU A 97 1.54 -1.13 6.68
CA GLU A 97 2.93 -0.78 6.42
C GLU A 97 3.40 -1.39 5.09
N VAL A 98 4.09 -0.62 4.27
CA VAL A 98 4.71 -1.12 3.04
C VAL A 98 6.17 -1.42 3.30
N TYR A 99 6.57 -2.66 3.01
CA TYR A 99 7.94 -3.17 3.21
C TYR A 99 8.80 -3.05 1.97
N GLY A 100 8.19 -3.04 0.78
CA GLY A 100 8.92 -2.88 -0.48
C GLY A 100 8.04 -3.13 -1.68
N TRP A 101 8.66 -3.08 -2.86
CA TRP A 101 8.03 -3.54 -4.10
C TRP A 101 9.02 -4.22 -5.04
N ARG A 102 8.47 -4.95 -6.01
CA ARG A 102 9.19 -5.48 -7.19
C ARG A 102 8.39 -5.17 -8.45
N VAL A 103 9.09 -4.92 -9.54
CA VAL A 103 8.53 -4.75 -10.89
C VAL A 103 9.18 -5.78 -11.77
N GLU A 104 8.44 -6.80 -12.17
CA GLU A 104 8.95 -7.92 -12.97
C GLU A 104 7.89 -8.36 -13.98
N GLU A 105 8.32 -8.67 -15.21
CA GLU A 105 7.44 -9.16 -16.29
C GLU A 105 6.17 -8.30 -16.49
N GLY A 106 6.30 -6.97 -16.39
CA GLY A 106 5.18 -6.03 -16.56
C GLY A 106 4.15 -6.08 -15.42
N ARG A 107 4.51 -6.62 -14.26
CA ARG A 107 3.67 -6.68 -13.05
C ARG A 107 4.37 -5.97 -11.91
N VAL A 108 3.60 -5.27 -11.09
CA VAL A 108 4.07 -4.73 -9.81
C VAL A 108 3.65 -5.68 -8.70
N PHE A 109 4.53 -5.85 -7.72
CA PHE A 109 4.33 -6.60 -6.48
C PHE A 109 4.56 -5.65 -5.32
N ILE A 110 3.54 -5.42 -4.50
CA ILE A 110 3.61 -4.55 -3.31
C ILE A 110 3.57 -5.45 -2.09
N TYR A 111 4.64 -5.39 -1.30
CA TYR A 111 4.82 -6.17 -0.07
C TYR A 111 4.40 -5.31 1.11
N MET A 112 3.40 -5.76 1.87
CA MET A 112 2.83 -4.96 2.94
C MET A 112 2.35 -5.81 4.13
N GLU A 113 2.13 -5.15 5.26
CA GLU A 113 1.64 -5.71 6.51
C GLU A 113 0.35 -6.53 6.29
N LEU A 114 0.35 -7.78 6.76
CA LEU A 114 -0.88 -8.58 6.86
C LEU A 114 -1.65 -8.21 8.12
N ILE A 115 -2.67 -7.37 7.96
CA ILE A 115 -3.61 -7.02 9.02
C ILE A 115 -4.43 -8.26 9.39
N GLN A 116 -4.41 -8.63 10.67
CA GLN A 116 -5.18 -9.75 11.19
C GLN A 116 -6.66 -9.38 11.29
N GLY A 117 -7.52 -10.22 10.71
CA GLY A 117 -8.97 -10.03 10.73
C GLY A 117 -9.66 -10.58 9.49
N GLU A 118 -10.99 -10.44 9.47
CA GLU A 118 -11.82 -10.72 8.31
C GLU A 118 -11.87 -9.49 7.41
N THR A 119 -11.87 -9.70 6.09
CA THR A 119 -12.06 -8.58 5.18
C THR A 119 -13.48 -8.05 5.30
N LEU A 120 -13.66 -6.74 5.05
CA LEU A 120 -15.00 -6.15 5.02
C LEU A 120 -15.90 -6.83 3.99
N HIS A 121 -15.33 -7.28 2.86
CA HIS A 121 -16.06 -8.01 1.82
C HIS A 121 -16.64 -9.32 2.34
N ASP A 122 -15.83 -10.13 3.03
CA ASP A 122 -16.26 -11.45 3.53
C ASP A 122 -17.30 -11.31 4.64
N ARG A 123 -17.21 -10.24 5.44
CA ARG A 123 -18.11 -10.02 6.59
C ARG A 123 -19.39 -9.25 6.24
N TRP A 124 -19.45 -8.57 5.10
CA TRP A 124 -20.49 -7.56 4.80
C TRP A 124 -21.93 -8.08 4.96
N ASP A 125 -22.21 -9.27 4.45
CA ASP A 125 -23.55 -9.86 4.44
C ASP A 125 -23.99 -10.37 5.83
N HIS A 126 -23.04 -10.54 6.76
CA HIS A 126 -23.28 -10.96 8.13
C HIS A 126 -23.38 -9.77 9.11
N LEU A 127 -23.15 -8.54 8.65
CA LEU A 127 -23.31 -7.35 9.47
C LEU A 127 -24.78 -6.95 9.59
N ASN A 128 -25.20 -6.68 10.81
CA ASN A 128 -26.47 -6.02 11.08
C ASN A 128 -26.41 -4.53 10.69
N ASP A 129 -27.58 -3.88 10.66
CA ASP A 129 -27.69 -2.48 10.24
C ASP A 129 -26.84 -1.55 11.11
N GLN A 130 -26.79 -1.79 12.42
CA GLN A 130 -25.95 -1.02 13.34
C GLN A 130 -24.46 -1.12 13.01
N GLY A 131 -23.99 -2.32 12.65
CA GLY A 131 -22.62 -2.57 12.22
C GLY A 131 -22.30 -1.86 10.92
N LYS A 132 -23.21 -1.91 9.93
CA LYS A 132 -23.06 -1.19 8.66
C LYS A 132 -23.02 0.33 8.87
N ILE A 133 -23.90 0.88 9.71
CA ILE A 133 -23.91 2.31 10.07
C ILE A 133 -22.60 2.72 10.73
N SER A 134 -22.09 1.92 11.66
CA SER A 134 -20.82 2.20 12.36
C SER A 134 -19.64 2.25 11.39
N ILE A 135 -19.55 1.30 10.46
CA ILE A 135 -18.50 1.28 9.43
C ILE A 135 -18.62 2.48 8.49
N CYS A 136 -19.83 2.83 8.07
CA CYS A 136 -20.06 4.04 7.26
C CYS A 136 -19.62 5.32 7.98
N ALA A 137 -19.82 5.42 9.30
CA ALA A 137 -19.37 6.56 10.09
C ALA A 137 -17.83 6.64 10.14
N GLN A 138 -17.15 5.51 10.36
CA GLN A 138 -15.68 5.44 10.36
C GLN A 138 -15.10 5.80 8.98
N LEU A 139 -15.67 5.28 7.89
CA LEU A 139 -15.25 5.62 6.53
C LEU A 139 -15.46 7.11 6.22
N LYS A 140 -16.56 7.70 6.70
CA LYS A 140 -16.82 9.14 6.53
C LYS A 140 -15.75 9.98 7.23
N GLU A 141 -15.33 9.58 8.42
CA GLU A 141 -14.26 10.24 9.17
C GLU A 141 -12.91 10.13 8.45
N ILE A 142 -12.52 8.92 8.01
CA ILE A 142 -11.30 8.69 7.24
C ILE A 142 -11.28 9.58 5.98
N VAL A 143 -12.38 9.60 5.21
CA VAL A 143 -12.49 10.44 4.01
C VAL A 143 -12.43 11.93 4.35
N ALA A 144 -13.02 12.36 5.48
CA ALA A 144 -12.94 13.75 5.93
C ALA A 144 -11.49 14.15 6.31
N VAL A 145 -10.70 13.24 6.88
CA VAL A 145 -9.28 13.45 7.14
C VAL A 145 -8.50 13.52 5.83
N LEU A 146 -8.70 12.60 4.90
CA LEU A 146 -8.01 12.59 3.61
C LEU A 146 -8.26 13.87 2.80
N ARG A 147 -9.47 14.44 2.87
CA ARG A 147 -9.80 15.71 2.21
C ARG A 147 -9.11 16.93 2.81
N GLN A 148 -8.52 16.82 4.00
CA GLN A 148 -7.77 17.92 4.62
C GLN A 148 -6.32 17.98 4.15
N LEU A 149 -5.80 16.91 3.53
CA LEU A 149 -4.49 16.89 2.92
C LEU A 149 -4.45 17.90 1.77
N GLU A 150 -3.58 18.88 1.88
CA GLU A 150 -3.31 19.81 0.78
C GLU A 150 -2.10 19.31 -0.02
N PRO A 151 -2.17 19.41 -1.36
CA PRO A 151 -0.96 19.40 -2.17
C PRO A 151 -0.02 20.50 -1.67
N ASP A 152 1.29 20.28 -1.77
CA ASP A 152 2.25 21.36 -1.58
C ASP A 152 1.83 22.55 -2.46
N PRO A 153 1.65 23.76 -1.92
CA PRO A 153 1.24 24.92 -2.70
C PRO A 153 2.20 25.25 -3.86
N SER A 154 3.44 24.75 -3.81
CA SER A 154 4.42 24.87 -4.90
C SER A 154 4.29 23.77 -5.98
N ASP A 155 3.55 22.69 -5.71
CA ASP A 155 3.29 21.56 -6.62
C ASP A 155 1.78 21.28 -6.70
N SER A 156 1.04 22.18 -7.37
CA SER A 156 -0.35 21.93 -7.72
C SER A 156 -0.45 20.78 -8.73
N PHE A 157 -0.55 19.54 -8.26
CA PHE A 157 -0.61 18.36 -9.11
C PHE A 157 -2.01 17.71 -9.09
N ILE A 158 -2.60 17.55 -10.27
CA ILE A 158 -3.81 16.74 -10.50
C ILE A 158 -3.43 15.66 -11.51
N GLY A 159 -3.12 14.45 -11.06
CA GLY A 159 -2.85 13.31 -11.96
C GLY A 159 -1.71 12.38 -11.53
N MET A 160 -1.41 11.42 -12.40
CA MET A 160 -0.39 10.38 -12.22
C MET A 160 1.01 10.92 -12.53
N TRP A 161 1.98 10.67 -11.65
CA TRP A 161 3.37 11.12 -11.76
C TRP A 161 4.11 10.34 -12.86
N ASN A 162 3.96 10.77 -14.11
CA ASN A 162 4.83 10.26 -15.18
C ASN A 162 6.13 11.07 -15.17
N ALA A 163 7.12 10.65 -14.37
CA ALA A 163 8.50 11.08 -14.54
C ALA A 163 9.08 10.47 -15.83
N ARG A 164 8.51 10.81 -17.00
CA ARG A 164 9.19 10.67 -18.28
C ARG A 164 10.10 11.88 -18.46
N GLN A 165 11.24 11.86 -17.78
CA GLN A 165 12.34 12.71 -18.20
C GLN A 165 12.87 12.16 -19.52
N SER A 166 12.70 12.97 -20.55
CA SER A 166 13.23 12.80 -21.90
C SER A 166 14.72 12.48 -21.84
N LEU A 167 15.08 11.25 -22.20
CA LEU A 167 16.43 10.93 -22.62
C LEU A 167 16.57 11.35 -24.08
N HIS A 168 17.54 12.25 -24.29
CA HIS A 168 17.97 12.81 -25.57
C HIS A 168 18.42 11.75 -26.58
#